data_AF-A0A523ZTK7-F1
#
_entry.id   AF-A0A523ZTK7-F1
#
_cell.length_a   1.000
_cell.length_b   1.000
_cell.length_c   1.000
_cell.angle_alpha   90.00
_cell.angle_beta   90.00
_cell.angle_gamma   90.00
#
_symmetry.space_group_name_H-M   'P 1'
#
loop_
_entity.id
_entity.type
_entity.pdbx_description
1 polymer ?
#
loop_
_entity_poly.entity_id
_entity_poly.type
_entity_poly.pdbx_seq_one_letter_code
_entity_poly.pdbx_strand_id
1 'polypeptide(L)'
;MDYLLFTYPNCQDCAELKKILAETEIEGREYNLTLKESKLKIREYLDIIKRDDKGAIPIPTLLLQDEAGVPAVLNSREEFEDWLKSRA
;
A
#
# COMPACT_ATOMS: atom_id res chain seq x y z
N MET A 1 13.15 5.47 -3.61
CA MET A 1 11.99 5.41 -2.70
C MET A 1 10.90 4.80 -3.53
N ASP A 2 10.39 3.68 -3.06
CA ASP A 2 9.63 2.77 -3.89
C ASP A 2 8.38 2.36 -3.14
N TYR A 3 7.32 1.99 -3.86
CA TYR A 3 6.10 1.51 -3.22
C TYR A 3 5.72 0.08 -3.63
N LEU A 4 5.11 -0.64 -2.70
CA LEU A 4 4.35 -1.86 -2.98
C LEU A 4 2.89 -1.61 -2.67
N LEU A 5 2.02 -1.76 -3.67
CA LEU A 5 0.58 -1.56 -3.51
C LEU A 5 -0.15 -2.88 -3.65
N PHE A 6 -0.75 -3.36 -2.56
CA PHE A 6 -1.58 -4.56 -2.54
C PHE A 6 -3.05 -4.20 -2.73
N THR A 7 -3.68 -4.82 -3.74
CA THR A 7 -5.02 -4.46 -4.18
C THR A 7 -5.92 -5.68 -4.33
N TYR A 8 -7.23 -5.41 -4.44
CA TYR A 8 -8.23 -6.38 -4.85
C TYR A 8 -9.04 -5.83 -6.04
N PRO A 9 -9.57 -6.68 -6.94
CA PRO A 9 -10.48 -6.22 -7.99
C PRO A 9 -11.70 -5.49 -7.44
N ASN A 10 -12.22 -4.52 -8.19
CA ASN A 10 -13.41 -3.72 -7.86
C ASN A 10 -13.30 -2.94 -6.53
N CYS A 11 -12.09 -2.60 -6.12
CA CYS A 11 -11.80 -1.76 -4.96
C CYS A 11 -11.70 -0.28 -5.40
N GLN A 12 -12.65 0.55 -4.96
CA GLN A 12 -12.67 1.97 -5.29
C GLN A 12 -11.46 2.71 -4.69
N ASP A 13 -11.18 2.50 -3.41
CA ASP A 13 -10.06 3.13 -2.71
C ASP A 13 -8.71 2.79 -3.37
N CYS A 14 -8.58 1.57 -3.89
CA CYS A 14 -7.41 1.15 -4.66
C CYS A 14 -7.27 1.94 -5.96
N ALA A 15 -8.37 2.24 -6.65
CA ALA A 15 -8.34 3.03 -7.87
C ALA A 15 -7.99 4.49 -7.60
N GLU A 16 -8.48 5.06 -6.49
CA GLU A 16 -8.17 6.42 -6.07
C GLU A 16 -6.69 6.55 -5.68
N LEU A 17 -6.18 5.62 -4.87
CA LEU A 17 -4.78 5.64 -4.45
C LEU A 17 -3.81 5.50 -5.63
N LYS A 18 -4.13 4.67 -6.63
CA LYS A 18 -3.34 4.54 -7.87
C LYS A 18 -3.26 5.84 -8.66
N LYS A 19 -4.37 6.59 -8.75
CA LYS A 19 -4.38 7.86 -9.50
C LYS A 19 -3.39 8.85 -8.90
N ILE A 20 -3.37 8.96 -7.57
CA ILE A 20 -2.48 9.90 -6.88
C ILE A 20 -1.03 9.41 -6.95
N LEU A 21 -0.79 8.10 -6.79
CA LEU A 21 0.56 7.54 -6.97
C LEU A 21 1.11 7.85 -8.37
N ALA A 22 0.27 7.81 -9.41
CA ALA A 22 0.65 8.16 -10.78
C ALA A 22 0.94 9.67 -10.97
N GLU A 23 0.50 10.53 -10.05
CA GLU A 23 0.83 11.96 -10.03
C GLU A 23 2.13 12.26 -9.24
N THR A 24 2.70 11.25 -8.57
CA THR A 24 3.97 11.37 -7.84
C THR A 24 5.15 10.83 -8.64
N GLU A 25 6.37 11.21 -8.25
CA GLU A 25 7.62 10.64 -8.80
C GLU A 25 8.03 9.32 -8.11
N ILE A 26 7.16 8.74 -7.27
CA ILE A 26 7.47 7.50 -6.55
C ILE A 26 7.22 6.31 -7.47
N GLU A 27 8.27 5.55 -7.78
CA GLU A 27 8.15 4.30 -8.55
C GLU A 27 7.66 3.15 -7.66
N GLY A 28 7.02 2.14 -8.25
CA GLY A 28 6.55 1.03 -7.45
C GLY A 28 5.81 -0.04 -8.22
N ARG A 29 5.35 -1.06 -7.49
CA ARG A 29 4.71 -2.23 -8.06
C ARG A 29 3.37 -2.53 -7.40
N GLU A 30 2.38 -2.80 -8.24
CA GLU A 30 1.09 -3.32 -7.81
C GLU A 30 1.10 -4.85 -7.68
N TYR A 31 0.50 -5.35 -6.61
CA TYR A 31 0.26 -6.76 -6.34
C TYR A 31 -1.24 -7.03 -6.16
N ASN A 32 -1.86 -7.59 -7.19
CA ASN A 32 -3.25 -8.03 -7.13
C ASN A 32 -3.37 -9.28 -6.26
N LEU A 33 -4.03 -9.18 -5.10
CA LEU A 33 -4.19 -10.26 -4.12
C LEU A 33 -5.11 -11.40 -4.56
N THR A 34 -5.67 -11.38 -5.77
CA THR A 34 -6.24 -12.59 -6.37
C THR A 34 -5.18 -13.58 -6.84
N LEU A 35 -3.97 -13.09 -7.13
CA LEU A 35 -2.84 -13.89 -7.60
C LEU A 35 -2.10 -14.53 -6.42
N LYS A 36 -1.69 -15.79 -6.59
CA LYS A 36 -0.95 -16.54 -5.57
C LYS A 36 0.34 -15.85 -5.16
N GLU A 37 1.09 -15.33 -6.12
CA GLU A 37 2.38 -14.66 -5.87
C GLU A 37 2.21 -13.39 -5.05
N SER A 38 1.19 -12.57 -5.36
CA SER A 38 0.84 -11.39 -4.57
C SER A 38 0.47 -11.74 -3.12
N LYS A 39 -0.27 -12.84 -2.92
CA LYS A 39 -0.62 -13.35 -1.57
C LYS A 39 0.59 -13.87 -0.80
N LEU A 40 1.62 -14.37 -1.48
CA LEU A 40 2.89 -14.74 -0.84
C LEU A 40 3.69 -13.48 -0.52
N LYS A 41 3.71 -12.50 -1.42
CA LYS A 41 4.45 -11.26 -1.22
C LYS A 41 3.94 -10.47 -0.02
N ILE A 42 2.62 -10.30 0.14
CA ILE A 42 2.06 -9.59 1.29
C ILE A 42 2.33 -10.30 2.62
N ARG A 43 2.55 -11.63 2.59
CA ARG A 43 2.87 -12.40 3.80
C ARG A 43 4.23 -12.02 4.40
N GLU A 44 5.15 -11.52 3.60
CA GLU A 44 6.46 -11.03 4.04
C GLU A 44 6.36 -9.80 4.96
N TYR A 45 5.20 -9.14 5.00
CA TYR A 45 5.00 -7.87 5.70
C TYR A 45 3.91 -7.93 6.79
N LEU A 46 3.44 -9.13 7.17
CA LEU A 46 2.35 -9.25 8.15
C LEU A 46 2.69 -8.71 9.54
N ASP A 47 3.98 -8.64 9.88
CA ASP A 47 4.44 -8.14 11.17
C ASP A 47 4.26 -6.61 11.31
N ILE A 48 4.16 -5.90 10.19
CA ILE A 48 4.01 -4.44 10.14
C ILE A 48 2.64 -3.98 9.63
N ILE A 49 1.90 -4.84 8.94
CA ILE A 49 0.56 -4.54 8.45
C ILE A 49 -0.44 -4.65 9.61
N LYS A 50 -1.05 -3.51 9.97
CA LYS A 50 -2.15 -3.47 10.94
C LYS A 50 -3.38 -4.14 10.34
N ARG A 51 -4.02 -4.99 11.13
CA ARG A 51 -5.27 -5.66 10.75
C ARG A 51 -6.47 -4.80 11.15
N ASP A 52 -7.57 -4.98 10.43
CA ASP A 52 -8.85 -4.39 10.82
C ASP A 52 -9.44 -5.06 12.07
N ASP A 53 -10.57 -4.55 12.55
CA ASP A 53 -11.28 -5.06 13.72
C ASP A 53 -11.74 -6.54 13.59
N LYS A 54 -11.76 -7.07 12.36
CA LYS A 54 -12.13 -8.45 12.05
C LYS A 54 -10.90 -9.35 11.86
N GLY A 55 -9.70 -8.81 12.03
CA GLY A 55 -8.44 -9.52 11.82
C GLY A 55 -8.09 -9.76 10.35
N ALA A 56 -8.72 -9.04 9.42
CA ALA A 56 -8.40 -9.05 8.00
C ALA A 56 -7.35 -7.98 7.66
N ILE A 57 -6.69 -8.14 6.51
CA ILE A 57 -5.78 -7.13 5.99
C ILE A 57 -6.62 -6.03 5.32
N PRO A 58 -6.51 -4.77 5.74
CA PRO A 58 -7.20 -3.66 5.07
C PRO A 58 -6.71 -3.49 3.63
N ILE A 59 -7.62 -3.15 2.71
CA ILE A 59 -7.31 -2.97 1.29
C ILE A 59 -7.83 -1.60 0.84
N PRO A 60 -7.03 -0.79 0.11
CA PRO A 60 -5.65 -1.05 -0.32
C PRO A 60 -4.67 -1.14 0.86
N THR A 61 -3.53 -1.82 0.66
CA THR A 61 -2.37 -1.71 1.55
C THR A 61 -1.20 -1.20 0.73
N LEU A 62 -0.74 0.01 1.03
CA LEU A 62 0.42 0.66 0.43
C LEU A 62 1.58 0.60 1.41
N LEU A 63 2.68 -0.04 0.99
CA LEU A 63 3.95 -0.01 1.69
C LEU A 63 4.86 0.97 0.96
N LEU A 64 5.36 1.97 1.68
CA LEU A 64 6.39 2.86 1.18
C LEU A 64 7.73 2.37 1.71
N GLN A 65 8.71 2.26 0.82
CA GLN A 65 10.01 1.63 1.06
C GLN A 65 11.16 2.59 0.70
N ASP A 66 12.18 2.63 1.53
CA ASP A 66 13.45 3.31 1.26
C ASP A 66 14.64 2.39 1.58
N GLU A 67 15.87 2.89 1.48
CA GLU A 67 17.08 2.09 1.75
C GLU A 67 17.14 1.54 3.19
N ALA A 68 16.38 2.11 4.13
CA ALA A 68 16.32 1.67 5.52
C ALA A 68 15.17 0.68 5.80
N GLY A 69 14.31 0.37 4.83
CA GLY A 69 13.23 -0.62 4.95
C GLY A 69 11.85 -0.06 4.61
N VAL A 70 10.85 -0.33 5.45
CA VAL A 70 9.45 0.12 5.26
C VAL A 70 9.14 1.31 6.18
N PRO A 71 9.33 2.57 5.73
CA PRO A 71 8.98 3.76 6.51
C PRO A 71 7.49 3.96 6.79
N ALA A 72 6.57 3.42 5.98
CA ALA A 72 5.13 3.59 6.21
C ALA A 72 4.27 2.47 5.62
N VAL A 73 3.16 2.20 6.30
CA VAL A 73 2.05 1.34 5.86
C VAL A 73 0.79 2.19 5.87
N LEU A 74 0.14 2.32 4.72
CA LEU A 74 -0.99 3.21 4.50
C LEU A 74 -2.13 2.46 3.82
N ASN A 75 -3.37 2.80 4.12
CA ASN A 75 -4.55 2.07 3.68
C ASN A 75 -5.59 2.91 2.94
N SER A 76 -5.37 4.23 2.81
CA SER A 76 -6.27 5.11 2.09
C SER A 76 -5.54 6.24 1.37
N ARG A 77 -6.31 6.97 0.56
CA ARG A 77 -5.87 8.23 -0.06
C ARG A 77 -5.50 9.27 1.00
N GLU A 78 -6.36 9.46 2.00
CA GLU A 78 -6.15 10.49 3.02
C GLU A 78 -4.86 10.23 3.80
N GLU A 79 -4.61 8.97 4.17
CA GLU A 79 -3.37 8.58 4.84
C GLU A 79 -2.13 8.87 3.99
N PHE A 80 -2.20 8.68 2.68
CA PHE A 80 -1.10 9.00 1.76
C PHE A 80 -0.87 10.50 1.61
N GLU A 81 -1.93 11.30 1.45
CA GLU A 81 -1.80 12.75 1.37
C GLU A 81 -1.25 13.34 2.67
N ASP A 82 -1.69 12.84 3.83
CA ASP A 82 -1.19 13.28 5.13
C ASP A 82 0.27 12.85 5.35
N TRP A 83 0.64 11.65 4.90
CA TRP A 83 2.03 11.21 4.91
C TRP A 83 2.91 12.10 4.02
N LEU A 84 2.47 12.47 2.82
CA LEU A 84 3.20 13.39 1.94
C LEU A 84 3.42 14.75 2.61
N LYS A 85 2.39 15.32 3.24
CA LYS A 85 2.49 16.58 3.99
C LYS A 85 3.46 16.48 5.15
N SER A 86 3.56 15.33 5.82
CA SER A 86 4.51 15.13 6.93
C SER A 86 5.98 15.13 6.51
N ARG A 87 6.26 15.04 5.20
CA ARG A 87 7.61 15.05 4.62
C ARG A 87 7.97 16.36 3.91
N ALA A 88 7.02 17.27 3.74
CA ALA A 88 7.24 18.60 3.17
C ALA A 88 7.73 19.59 4.24
#